data_AF-A0A2P8KBW5-F1
#
_entry.id   AF-A0A2P8KBW5-F1
#
_cell.length_a   1.000
_cell.length_b   1.000
_cell.length_c   1.000
_cell.angle_alpha   90.00
_cell.angle_beta   90.00
_cell.angle_gamma   90.00
#
_symmetry.space_group_name_H-M   'P 1'
#
loop_
_entity.id
_entity.type
_entity.pdbx_description
1 polymer ?
#
loop_
_entity_poly.entity_id
_entity_poly.type
_entity_poly.pdbx_seq_one_letter_code
_entity_poly.pdbx_strand_id
1 'polypeptide(L)'
;MKTAHIKDPEGSDRLLKLVDFKWLMAGMGWWVDLSRLQRDTIYADECLQCALMSDSELLRKRSIEMLGLRRDSDVHCGAAMQSIC
;
A
#
# COMPACT_ATOMS: atom_id res chain seq x y z
N MET A 1 30.19 -17.93 8.02
CA MET A 1 28.80 -17.93 8.52
C MET A 1 27.93 -17.29 7.44
N LYS A 2 27.02 -18.04 6.83
CA LYS A 2 26.20 -17.57 5.71
C LYS A 2 24.86 -17.11 6.28
N THR A 3 24.68 -15.81 6.46
CA THR A 3 23.39 -15.24 6.83
C THR A 3 22.46 -15.39 5.64
N ALA A 4 21.42 -16.20 5.81
CA ALA A 4 20.33 -16.28 4.86
C ALA A 4 19.67 -14.90 4.80
N HIS A 5 19.99 -14.13 3.77
CA HIS A 5 19.19 -12.96 3.40
C HIS A 5 17.79 -13.46 3.06
N ILE A 6 16.85 -13.21 3.97
CA ILE A 6 15.41 -13.37 3.74
C ILE A 6 15.06 -12.33 2.67
N LYS A 7 15.05 -12.79 1.42
CA LYS A 7 14.75 -11.99 0.24
C LYS A 7 13.23 -11.96 0.10
N ASP A 8 12.57 -11.16 0.91
CA ASP A 8 11.26 -10.61 0.55
C ASP A 8 11.38 -9.08 0.40
N PRO A 9 12.03 -8.60 -0.68
CA PRO A 9 12.11 -7.17 -0.95
C PRO A 9 10.74 -6.58 -1.27
N GLU A 10 9.79 -7.38 -1.73
CA GLU A 10 8.51 -6.91 -2.26
C GLU A 10 7.51 -6.57 -1.15
N GLY A 11 7.43 -7.40 -0.11
CA GLY A 11 6.60 -7.13 1.07
C GLY A 11 7.11 -5.95 1.90
N SER A 12 8.43 -5.82 2.03
CA SER A 12 9.06 -4.72 2.77
C SER A 12 8.87 -3.36 2.08
N ASP A 13 9.04 -3.31 0.76
CA ASP A 13 8.86 -2.08 -0.01
C ASP A 13 7.40 -1.59 -0.01
N ARG A 14 6.44 -2.51 -0.04
CA ARG A 14 5.00 -2.18 0.06
C ARG A 14 4.65 -1.62 1.43
N LEU A 15 5.15 -2.22 2.51
CA LEU A 15 4.89 -1.74 3.87
C LEU A 15 5.51 -0.35 4.09
N LEU A 16 6.73 -0.13 3.61
CA LEU A 16 7.40 1.17 3.72
C LEU A 16 6.58 2.27 3.01
N LYS A 17 6.08 2.01 1.80
CA LYS A 17 5.24 2.98 1.08
C LYS A 17 3.92 3.30 1.81
N LEU A 18 3.31 2.30 2.46
CA LEU A 18 2.11 2.51 3.27
C LEU A 18 2.40 3.32 4.54
N VAL A 19 3.55 3.09 5.18
CA VAL A 19 4.01 3.85 6.35
C VAL A 19 4.34 5.29 5.96
N ASP A 20 5.03 5.51 4.84
CA ASP A 20 5.31 6.82 4.28
C ASP A 20 4.00 7.58 4.03
N PHE A 21 3.05 6.95 3.33
CA PHE A 21 1.73 7.53 3.08
C PHE A 21 1.01 7.92 4.37
N LYS A 22 1.01 7.03 5.37
CA LYS A 22 0.40 7.30 6.68
C LYS A 22 1.01 8.54 7.34
N TRP A 23 2.34 8.66 7.33
CA TRP A 23 3.01 9.80 7.95
C TRP A 23 2.75 11.12 7.22
N LEU A 24 2.63 11.07 5.88
CA LEU A 24 2.27 12.26 5.10
C LEU A 24 0.84 12.71 5.40
N MET A 25 -0.10 11.78 5.52
CA MET A 25 -1.47 12.08 5.93
C MET A 25 -1.51 12.69 7.35
N ALA A 26 -0.72 12.15 8.29
CA ALA A 26 -0.61 12.69 9.63
C ALA A 26 -0.04 14.12 9.65
N GLY A 27 0.95 14.41 8.78
CA GLY A 27 1.48 15.77 8.59
C GLY A 27 0.45 16.77 8.07
N MET A 28 -0.59 16.30 7.38
CA MET A 28 -1.74 17.09 6.93
C MET A 28 -2.88 17.15 7.95
N GLY A 29 -2.72 16.52 9.13
CA GLY A 29 -3.74 16.48 10.19
C GLY A 29 -4.68 15.27 10.15
N TRP A 30 -4.45 14.31 9.25
CA TRP A 30 -5.32 13.13 9.07
C TRP A 30 -4.71 11.89 9.71
N TRP A 31 -5.43 11.29 10.66
CA TRP A 31 -5.01 10.05 11.30
C TRP A 31 -5.49 8.83 10.52
N VAL A 32 -4.54 8.06 9.98
CA VAL A 32 -4.81 6.86 9.19
C VAL A 32 -4.46 5.61 9.99
N ASP A 33 -5.40 4.66 10.07
CA ASP A 33 -5.15 3.32 10.60
C ASP A 33 -4.51 2.45 9.51
N LEU A 34 -3.26 2.06 9.72
CA LEU A 34 -2.49 1.25 8.77
C LEU A 34 -3.07 -0.16 8.58
N SER A 35 -3.58 -0.77 9.65
CA SER A 35 -4.14 -2.12 9.60
C SER A 35 -5.43 -2.13 8.80
N ARG A 36 -6.25 -1.08 8.99
CA ARG A 36 -7.47 -0.89 8.20
C ARG A 36 -7.15 -0.54 6.76
N LEU A 37 -6.18 0.35 6.51
CA LEU A 37 -5.72 0.73 5.18
C LEU A 37 -5.29 -0.47 4.32
N GLN A 38 -4.72 -1.51 4.95
CA GLN A 38 -4.31 -2.73 4.27
C GLN A 38 -5.46 -3.70 3.94
N ARG A 39 -6.51 -3.73 4.75
CA ARG A 39 -7.58 -4.75 4.69
C ARG A 39 -8.89 -4.24 4.09
N ASP A 40 -9.15 -2.94 4.24
CA ASP A 40 -10.39 -2.28 3.83
C ASP A 40 -10.09 -1.44 2.58
N THR A 41 -10.56 -1.93 1.43
CA THR A 41 -10.34 -1.26 0.14
C THR A 41 -11.05 0.08 0.08
N ILE A 42 -12.26 0.17 0.63
CA ILE A 42 -13.07 1.39 0.67
C ILE A 42 -12.36 2.45 1.52
N TYR A 43 -11.95 2.10 2.74
CA TYR A 43 -11.23 3.03 3.62
C TYR A 43 -9.95 3.56 2.99
N ALA A 44 -9.23 2.71 2.26
CA ALA A 44 -8.04 3.14 1.55
C ALA A 44 -8.34 4.05 0.35
N ASP A 45 -9.41 3.79 -0.37
CA ASP A 45 -9.83 4.64 -1.48
C ASP A 45 -10.29 6.02 -0.98
N GLU A 46 -10.99 6.08 0.16
CA GLU A 46 -11.32 7.33 0.86
C GLU A 46 -10.04 8.10 1.25
N CYS A 47 -9.08 7.42 1.89
CA CYS A 47 -7.81 8.03 2.26
C CYS A 47 -7.04 8.56 1.04
N LEU A 48 -7.03 7.81 -0.06
CA LEU A 48 -6.38 8.20 -1.31
C LEU A 48 -7.09 9.39 -1.97
N GLN A 49 -8.42 9.44 -1.95
CA GLN A 49 -9.17 10.59 -2.46
C GLN A 49 -8.84 11.85 -1.66
N CYS A 50 -8.84 11.78 -0.33
CA CYS A 50 -8.42 12.91 0.52
C CYS A 50 -6.99 13.36 0.19
N ALA A 51 -6.07 12.41 0.01
CA ALA A 51 -4.68 12.68 -0.29
C ALA A 51 -4.48 13.32 -1.68
N LEU A 52 -5.26 12.91 -2.69
CA LEU A 52 -5.25 13.47 -4.04
C LEU A 52 -5.79 14.91 -4.09
N MET A 53 -6.74 15.23 -3.23
CA MET A 53 -7.32 16.57 -3.10
C MET A 53 -6.47 17.52 -2.24
N SER A 54 -5.39 17.03 -1.63
CA SER A 54 -4.48 17.84 -0.83
C SER A 54 -3.64 18.81 -1.68
N ASP A 55 -3.27 19.95 -1.10
CA ASP A 55 -2.32 20.89 -1.69
C ASP A 55 -0.87 20.37 -1.67
N SER A 56 -0.59 19.30 -0.91
CA SER A 56 0.74 18.69 -0.84
C SER A 56 1.05 17.88 -2.09
N GLU A 57 1.91 18.43 -2.95
CA GLU A 57 2.38 17.76 -4.18
C GLU A 57 2.99 16.38 -3.89
N LEU A 58 3.77 16.28 -2.82
CA LEU A 58 4.42 15.04 -2.42
C LEU A 58 3.39 13.98 -2.00
N LEU A 59 2.35 14.36 -1.27
CA LEU A 59 1.26 13.45 -0.89
C LEU A 59 0.46 13.00 -2.12
N ARG A 60 0.15 13.92 -3.05
CA ARG A 60 -0.52 13.55 -4.31
C ARG A 60 0.30 12.56 -5.13
N LYS A 61 1.61 12.80 -5.30
CA LYS A 61 2.51 11.90 -6.01
C LYS A 61 2.54 10.50 -5.38
N ARG A 62 2.68 10.42 -4.06
CA ARG A 62 2.67 9.14 -3.33
C ARG A 62 1.34 8.40 -3.42
N SER A 63 0.23 9.14 -3.49
CA SER A 63 -1.11 8.55 -3.69
C SER A 63 -1.24 7.89 -5.07
N ILE A 64 -0.69 8.51 -6.11
CA ILE A 64 -0.67 7.94 -7.47
C ILE A 64 0.18 6.66 -7.51
N GLU A 65 1.35 6.66 -6.88
CA GLU A 65 2.21 5.47 -6.78
C GLU A 65 1.51 4.30 -6.04
N MET A 66 0.78 4.62 -4.97
CA MET A 66 -0.03 3.64 -4.22
C MET A 66 -1.15 3.01 -5.06
N LEU A 67 -1.82 3.81 -5.90
CA LEU A 67 -2.85 3.30 -6.81
C LEU A 67 -2.27 2.31 -7.85
N GLY A 68 -1.05 2.56 -8.32
CA GLY A 68 -0.34 1.63 -9.21
C GLY A 68 -0.08 0.28 -8.54
N LEU A 69 0.45 0.29 -7.31
CA LEU A 69 0.80 -0.94 -6.57
C LEU A 69 -0.41 -1.81 -6.20
N ARG A 70 -1.58 -1.20 -6.02
CA ARG A 70 -2.82 -1.96 -5.75
C ARG A 70 -3.25 -2.78 -6.96
N ARG A 71 -3.11 -2.25 -8.18
CA ARG A 71 -3.49 -2.95 -9.42
C ARG A 71 -2.64 -4.19 -9.69
N ASP A 72 -1.37 -4.17 -9.30
CA ASP A 72 -0.47 -5.33 -9.45
C ASP A 72 -0.79 -6.44 -8.44
N SER A 73 -1.44 -6.11 -7.32
CA SER A 73 -1.76 -7.07 -6.25
C SER A 73 -3.03 -7.90 -6.53
N ASP A 74 -3.99 -7.37 -7.30
CA ASP A 74 -5.22 -8.09 -7.67
C ASP A 74 -4.98 -9.27 -8.64
N VAL A 75 -3.80 -9.33 -9.29
CA VAL A 75 -3.43 -10.43 -10.19
C VAL A 75 -3.09 -11.73 -9.44
N HIS A 76 -2.87 -11.68 -8.12
CA HIS A 76 -2.53 -12.85 -7.32
C HIS A 76 -3.72 -13.59 -6.68
N CYS A 77 -4.96 -13.14 -6.89
CA CYS A 77 -6.15 -13.88 -6.47
C CYS A 77 -6.67 -14.77 -7.61
N GLY A 78 -5.90 -15.80 -7.98
CA GLY A 78 -6.29 -16.70 -9.08
C GLY A 78 -5.44 -17.95 -9.32
N ALA A 79 -4.47 -18.28 -8.46
CA ALA A 79 -3.61 -19.44 -8.65
C ALA A 79 -3.56 -20.35 -7.42
N ALA A 80 -4.72 -20.87 -7.00
CA ALA A 80 -4.79 -22.00 -6.06
C ALA A 80 -6.02 -22.89 -6.31
N MET A 81 -6.27 -23.27 -7.57
CA MET A 81 -7.05 -24.48 -7.91
C MET A 81 -6.52 -25.09 -9.21
N GLN A 82 -5.35 -25.74 -9.15
CA GLN A 82 -5.00 -26.78 -10.12
C GLN A 82 -4.33 -27.96 -9.42
N SER A 83 -4.70 -29.15 -9.89
CA SER A 83 -4.32 -30.49 -9.43
C SER A 83 -5.08 -30.94 -8.18
N ILE A 84 -5.90 -31.98 -8.26
CA ILE A 84 -5.48 -33.35 -8.57
C ILE A 84 -6.55 -34.08 -9.41
N CYS A 85 -6.06 -34.83 -10.41
CA CYS A 85 -6.81 -35.83 -11.19
C CYS A 85 -7.31 -36.99 -10.35
#